data_AF-A0A7K7H2P2-F1
#
_entry.id   AF-A0A7K7H2P2-F1
#
_cell.length_a   1.000
_cell.length_b   1.000
_cell.length_c   1.000
_cell.angle_alpha   90.00
_cell.angle_beta   90.00
_cell.angle_gamma   90.00
#
_symmetry.space_group_name_H-M   'P 1'
#
loop_
_entity.id
_entity.type
_entity.pdbx_description
1 polymer ?
#
loop_
_entity_poly.entity_id
_entity_poly.type
_entity_poly.pdbx_seq_one_letter_code
_entity_poly.pdbx_strand_id
1 'polypeptide(L)'
;PFTNCPSCLSLQFREKLQDVLPSLPSQDDYFLLKWLRARSFDLPKAEAMLRKVRGASCFWGDPAVIRKYMSGGMCGYDREGSPVWYEIIGPMDAKGLLFSASKQDLIKNKFRDCELLRHECEQQTEKLGKKIEMVMMVYDCEGLGLKHLWKPAVDTYGEILSMFEENYPESLKRLFIVKAPKLFPVAYNLVKHFLSEDTRKKVVVLGSNWKEVLQKYIDPSQIPVEYGGTLTDPDGDPKCSSKINYGGDVPQHYYVRDQLAQKYEHSVVVNRGSSHQVEYEILFP
;
A
#
# COMPACT_ATOMS: atom_id res chain seq x y z
N PRO A 1 -14.09 -3.81 39.18
CA PRO A 1 -14.07 -2.47 38.54
C PRO A 1 -12.73 -2.09 37.86
N PHE A 2 -11.91 -3.07 37.41
CA PHE A 2 -10.62 -2.84 36.72
C PHE A 2 -10.70 -3.03 35.19
N THR A 3 -11.90 -2.97 34.60
CA THR A 3 -12.15 -3.46 33.23
C THR A 3 -11.63 -2.57 32.11
N ASN A 4 -11.19 -1.33 32.38
CA ASN A 4 -10.78 -0.38 31.34
C ASN A 4 -9.34 0.14 31.48
N CYS A 5 -8.45 -0.56 32.20
CA CYS A 5 -7.03 -0.19 32.19
C CYS A 5 -6.35 -0.81 30.95
N PRO A 6 -5.68 -0.02 30.08
CA PRO A 6 -5.00 -0.54 28.89
C PRO A 6 -3.99 -1.65 29.18
N SER A 7 -3.32 -1.61 30.34
CA SER A 7 -2.39 -2.66 30.76
C SER A 7 -3.10 -3.96 31.13
N CYS A 8 -4.27 -3.90 31.79
CA CYS A 8 -5.07 -5.07 32.10
C CYS A 8 -5.65 -5.73 30.84
N LEU A 9 -6.09 -4.93 29.86
CA LEU A 9 -6.59 -5.42 28.57
C LEU A 9 -5.47 -6.08 27.75
N SER A 10 -4.26 -5.54 27.77
CA SER A 10 -3.10 -6.16 27.11
C SER A 10 -2.79 -7.55 27.69
N LEU A 11 -2.83 -7.70 29.01
CA LEU A 11 -2.61 -9.00 29.68
C LEU A 11 -3.68 -10.02 29.31
N GLN A 12 -4.97 -9.63 29.35
CA GLN A 12 -6.08 -10.50 28.95
C GLN A 12 -5.98 -10.90 27.48
N PHE A 13 -5.56 -9.97 26.62
CA PHE A 13 -5.35 -10.24 25.20
C PHE A 13 -4.23 -11.26 24.98
N ARG A 14 -3.10 -11.09 25.67
CA ARG A 14 -1.98 -12.04 25.64
C ARG A 14 -2.40 -13.44 26.12
N GLU A 15 -3.18 -13.52 27.18
CA GLU A 15 -3.69 -14.79 27.71
C GLU A 15 -4.57 -15.53 26.69
N LYS A 16 -5.46 -14.81 26.00
CA LYS A 16 -6.34 -15.37 24.96
C LYS A 16 -5.62 -15.86 23.71
N LEU A 17 -4.37 -15.41 23.49
CA LEU A 17 -3.59 -15.69 22.30
C LEU A 17 -2.46 -16.70 22.55
N GLN A 18 -2.37 -17.30 23.73
CA GLN A 18 -1.28 -18.21 24.09
C GLN A 18 -1.03 -19.31 23.04
N ASP A 19 -2.07 -19.78 22.37
CA ASP A 19 -2.00 -20.79 21.32
C ASP A 19 -1.35 -20.29 20.02
N VAL A 20 -1.44 -19.00 19.71
CA VAL A 20 -0.89 -18.40 18.48
C VAL A 20 0.34 -17.53 18.72
N LEU A 21 0.62 -17.07 19.94
CA LEU A 21 1.79 -16.22 20.25
C LEU A 21 3.12 -16.76 19.66
N PRO A 22 3.43 -18.07 19.71
CA PRO A 22 4.70 -18.59 19.18
C PRO A 22 4.86 -18.44 17.66
N SER A 23 3.77 -18.30 16.91
CA SER A 23 3.79 -18.18 15.45
C SER A 23 3.73 -16.73 14.95
N LEU A 24 3.60 -15.76 15.86
CA LEU A 24 3.52 -14.33 15.52
C LEU A 24 4.91 -13.74 15.24
N PRO A 25 4.99 -12.70 14.38
CA PRO A 25 6.26 -12.02 14.06
C PRO A 25 6.93 -11.36 15.27
N SER A 26 6.13 -10.86 16.22
CA SER A 26 6.60 -10.28 17.48
C SER A 26 5.62 -10.60 18.60
N GLN A 27 6.15 -10.77 19.80
CA GLN A 27 5.37 -10.97 21.03
C GLN A 27 5.50 -9.77 21.98
N ASP A 28 6.05 -8.63 21.53
CA ASP A 28 6.16 -7.43 22.35
C ASP A 28 4.81 -6.73 22.53
N ASP A 29 4.71 -5.91 23.58
CA ASP A 29 3.46 -5.21 23.88
C ASP A 29 3.10 -4.20 22.78
N TYR A 30 4.09 -3.62 22.10
CA TYR A 30 3.87 -2.73 20.95
C TYR A 30 3.10 -3.45 19.84
N PHE A 31 3.53 -4.66 19.45
CA PHE A 31 2.84 -5.45 18.44
C PHE A 31 1.40 -5.74 18.84
N LEU A 32 1.17 -6.25 20.06
CA LEU A 32 -0.18 -6.59 20.53
C LEU A 32 -1.09 -5.34 20.63
N LEU A 33 -0.54 -4.20 21.06
CA LEU A 33 -1.29 -2.95 21.18
C LEU A 33 -1.77 -2.41 19.83
N LYS A 34 -1.10 -2.70 18.71
CA LYS A 34 -1.58 -2.30 17.37
C LYS A 34 -2.95 -2.92 17.05
N TRP A 35 -3.12 -4.20 17.33
CA TRP A 35 -4.38 -4.93 17.10
C TRP A 35 -5.50 -4.43 18.00
N LEU A 36 -5.17 -4.14 19.26
CA LEU A 36 -6.11 -3.55 20.21
C LEU A 36 -6.55 -2.15 19.78
N ARG A 37 -5.61 -1.25 19.46
CA ARG A 37 -5.92 0.11 19.00
C ARG A 37 -6.77 0.11 17.73
N ALA A 38 -6.43 -0.73 16.75
CA ALA A 38 -7.17 -0.85 15.49
C ALA A 38 -8.63 -1.34 15.66
N ARG A 39 -8.97 -1.90 16.82
CA ARG A 39 -10.33 -2.33 17.16
C ARG A 39 -10.86 -1.61 18.40
N SER A 40 -10.34 -0.42 18.70
CA SER A 40 -10.78 0.41 19.84
C SER A 40 -10.81 -0.35 21.17
N PHE A 41 -9.83 -1.23 21.37
CA PHE A 41 -9.67 -2.12 22.52
C PHE A 41 -10.80 -3.16 22.71
N ASP A 42 -11.57 -3.45 21.66
CA ASP A 42 -12.53 -4.56 21.61
C ASP A 42 -11.77 -5.89 21.48
N LEU A 43 -11.66 -6.63 22.60
CA LEU A 43 -10.88 -7.86 22.71
C LEU A 43 -11.32 -8.94 21.68
N PRO A 44 -12.61 -9.33 21.57
CA PRO A 44 -13.04 -10.31 20.57
C PRO A 44 -12.69 -9.91 19.14
N LYS A 45 -12.88 -8.65 18.76
CA LYS A 45 -12.57 -8.18 17.41
C LYS A 45 -11.07 -8.14 17.15
N ALA A 46 -10.27 -7.69 18.11
CA ALA A 46 -8.81 -7.68 18.00
C ALA A 46 -8.26 -9.10 17.86
N GLU A 47 -8.82 -10.05 18.63
CA GLU A 47 -8.42 -11.46 18.59
C GLU A 47 -8.75 -12.09 17.23
N ALA A 48 -9.98 -11.91 16.76
CA ALA A 48 -10.40 -12.40 15.46
C ALA A 48 -9.60 -11.81 14.29
N MET A 49 -9.15 -10.55 14.42
CA MET A 49 -8.28 -9.91 13.44
C MET A 49 -6.89 -10.53 13.46
N LEU A 50 -6.25 -10.64 14.63
CA LEU A 50 -4.90 -11.18 14.74
C LEU A 50 -4.81 -12.66 14.32
N ARG A 51 -5.84 -13.47 14.63
CA ARG A 51 -5.89 -14.88 14.21
C ARG A 51 -5.98 -15.07 12.69
N LYS A 52 -6.38 -14.04 11.94
CA LYS A 52 -6.40 -14.07 10.46
C LYS A 52 -5.05 -13.72 9.84
N VAL A 53 -4.10 -13.21 10.63
CA VAL A 53 -2.76 -12.86 10.13
C VAL A 53 -2.12 -14.12 9.59
N ARG A 54 -1.86 -14.10 8.29
CA ARG A 54 -1.12 -15.18 7.64
C ARG A 54 0.34 -14.99 8.01
N GLY A 55 0.92 -16.00 8.67
CA GLY A 55 2.35 -16.02 8.95
C GLY A 55 3.16 -15.86 7.66
N ALA A 56 4.39 -15.36 7.78
CA ALA A 56 5.31 -15.08 6.68
C ALA A 56 5.82 -16.33 5.92
N SER A 57 5.09 -17.44 5.95
CA SER A 57 5.41 -18.66 5.24
C SER A 57 4.88 -18.59 3.81
N CYS A 58 5.65 -17.97 2.90
CA CYS A 58 5.78 -18.34 1.47
C CYS A 58 6.61 -17.27 0.71
N PHE A 59 7.89 -17.14 1.03
CA PHE A 59 8.83 -16.37 0.19
C PHE A 59 9.35 -17.24 -0.97
N TRP A 60 8.52 -17.44 -1.98
CA TRP A 60 8.98 -18.00 -3.27
C TRP A 60 9.28 -16.85 -4.21
N GLY A 61 10.42 -16.94 -4.93
CA GLY A 61 10.99 -15.84 -5.69
C GLY A 61 10.01 -15.20 -6.68
N ASP A 62 9.90 -13.87 -6.62
CA ASP A 62 8.94 -13.14 -7.45
C ASP A 62 9.17 -13.40 -8.94
N PRO A 63 8.10 -13.44 -9.76
CA PRO A 63 8.22 -13.35 -11.20
C PRO A 63 9.13 -12.18 -11.60
N ALA A 64 10.05 -12.41 -12.55
CA ALA A 64 11.00 -11.39 -12.99
C ALA A 64 10.31 -10.10 -13.48
N VAL A 65 9.10 -10.22 -14.04
CA VAL A 65 8.27 -9.09 -14.48
C VAL A 65 7.88 -8.16 -13.32
N ILE A 66 7.55 -8.71 -12.16
CA ILE A 66 7.18 -7.93 -10.98
C ILE A 66 8.40 -7.13 -10.50
N ARG A 67 9.55 -7.77 -10.32
CA ARG A 67 10.77 -7.08 -9.88
C ARG A 67 11.22 -5.94 -10.81
N LYS A 68 10.98 -6.08 -12.11
CA LYS A 68 11.42 -5.13 -13.13
C LYS A 68 10.44 -3.98 -13.37
N TYR A 69 9.13 -4.25 -13.30
CA TYR A 69 8.10 -3.30 -13.76
C TYR A 69 7.08 -2.91 -12.68
N MET A 70 7.08 -3.56 -11.52
CA MET A 70 6.27 -3.10 -10.39
C MET A 70 6.96 -1.91 -9.76
N SER A 71 6.34 -0.74 -9.90
CA SER A 71 6.89 0.52 -9.42
C SER A 71 6.84 0.64 -7.89
N GLY A 72 7.69 1.52 -7.39
CA GLY A 72 7.83 1.86 -5.99
C GLY A 72 9.10 1.30 -5.36
N GLY A 73 9.30 1.65 -4.10
CA GLY A 73 10.46 1.20 -3.33
C GLY A 73 10.70 2.03 -2.08
N MET A 74 11.50 1.48 -1.18
CA MET A 74 11.89 2.14 0.06
C MET A 74 13.13 3.02 -0.18
N CYS A 75 13.07 4.29 0.20
CA CYS A 75 14.20 5.20 0.06
C CYS A 75 14.24 6.25 1.17
N GLY A 76 15.24 6.17 2.04
CA GLY A 76 15.45 7.13 3.12
C GLY A 76 14.50 6.95 4.31
N TYR A 77 14.67 7.82 5.29
CA TYR A 77 13.90 7.85 6.53
C TYR A 77 13.43 9.27 6.82
N ASP A 78 12.27 9.41 7.44
CA ASP A 78 11.80 10.69 7.94
C ASP A 78 12.67 11.20 9.10
N ARG A 79 12.42 12.44 9.54
CA ARG A 79 13.19 13.07 10.62
C ARG A 79 13.13 12.34 11.96
N GLU A 80 12.14 11.47 12.17
CA GLU A 80 12.00 10.67 13.37
C GLU A 80 12.60 9.26 13.22
N GLY A 81 13.03 8.88 12.02
CA GLY A 81 13.63 7.58 11.72
C GLY A 81 12.65 6.56 11.12
N SER A 82 11.41 6.95 10.84
CA SER A 82 10.45 6.08 10.15
C SER A 82 10.87 5.88 8.69
N PRO A 83 10.88 4.65 8.15
CA PRO A 83 11.18 4.41 6.75
C PRO A 83 10.20 5.11 5.81
N VAL A 84 10.69 5.56 4.65
CA VAL A 84 9.88 6.22 3.61
C VAL A 84 9.72 5.29 2.40
N TRP A 85 8.48 5.01 2.02
CA TRP A 85 8.12 4.26 0.82
C TRP A 85 7.62 5.20 -0.28
N TYR A 86 8.13 5.05 -1.49
CA TYR A 86 7.64 5.75 -2.68
C TYR A 86 6.80 4.81 -3.53
N GLU A 87 5.63 5.26 -3.98
CA GLU A 87 4.78 4.55 -4.93
C GLU A 87 4.58 5.43 -6.17
N ILE A 88 4.96 4.95 -7.35
CA ILE A 88 4.98 5.74 -8.59
C ILE A 88 3.85 5.29 -9.52
N ILE A 89 2.79 6.09 -9.66
CA ILE A 89 1.55 5.60 -10.29
C ILE A 89 1.57 5.72 -11.82
N GLY A 90 1.91 6.89 -12.37
CA GLY A 90 1.77 7.16 -13.82
C GLY A 90 2.43 6.16 -14.78
N PRO A 91 3.68 5.73 -14.55
CA PRO A 91 4.36 4.80 -15.44
C PRO A 91 3.98 3.33 -15.18
N MET A 92 3.13 3.03 -14.19
CA MET A 92 2.74 1.65 -13.89
C MET A 92 1.85 1.08 -14.99
N ASP A 93 2.33 0.04 -15.68
CA ASP A 93 1.52 -0.74 -16.62
C ASP A 93 0.74 -1.85 -15.88
N ALA A 94 -0.34 -1.45 -15.21
CA ALA A 94 -1.20 -2.37 -14.46
C ALA A 94 -1.80 -3.49 -15.33
N LYS A 95 -2.06 -3.21 -16.61
CA LYS A 95 -2.60 -4.20 -17.55
C LYS A 95 -1.54 -5.23 -17.91
N GLY A 96 -0.36 -4.79 -18.33
CA GLY A 96 0.76 -5.68 -18.63
C GLY A 96 1.18 -6.53 -17.43
N LEU A 97 1.21 -5.96 -16.22
CA LEU A 97 1.46 -6.71 -14.98
C LEU A 97 0.42 -7.81 -14.75
N LEU A 98 -0.87 -7.50 -14.88
CA LEU A 98 -1.95 -8.49 -14.69
C LEU A 98 -2.04 -9.52 -15.83
N PHE A 99 -1.47 -9.23 -17.00
CA PHE A 99 -1.33 -10.19 -18.10
C PHE A 99 -0.08 -11.07 -17.94
N SER A 100 0.90 -10.63 -17.17
CA SER A 100 2.20 -11.32 -17.02
C SER A 100 2.35 -12.08 -15.71
N ALA A 101 1.63 -11.68 -14.65
CA ALA A 101 1.68 -12.29 -13.33
C ALA A 101 0.28 -12.54 -12.79
N SER A 102 0.13 -13.48 -11.85
CA SER A 102 -1.17 -13.66 -11.20
C SER A 102 -1.46 -12.50 -10.24
N LYS A 103 -2.75 -12.22 -10.01
CA LYS A 103 -3.17 -11.28 -8.96
C LYS A 103 -2.57 -11.64 -7.59
N GLN A 104 -2.47 -12.93 -7.29
CA GLN A 104 -1.89 -13.42 -6.03
C GLN A 104 -0.41 -13.09 -5.92
N ASP A 105 0.35 -13.13 -7.02
CA ASP A 105 1.78 -12.78 -7.00
C ASP A 105 1.97 -11.27 -6.76
N LEU A 106 1.10 -10.42 -7.31
CA LEU A 106 1.12 -8.97 -7.03
C LEU A 106 0.81 -8.68 -5.55
N ILE A 107 -0.19 -9.34 -4.98
CA ILE A 107 -0.54 -9.21 -3.55
C ILE A 107 0.62 -9.71 -2.67
N LYS A 108 1.22 -10.86 -3.01
CA LYS A 108 2.38 -11.41 -2.30
C LYS A 108 3.58 -10.46 -2.35
N ASN A 109 3.84 -9.82 -3.50
CA ASN A 109 4.90 -8.82 -3.60
C ASN A 109 4.65 -7.65 -2.65
N LYS A 110 3.44 -7.10 -2.61
CA LYS A 110 3.12 -6.01 -1.67
C LYS A 110 3.15 -6.46 -0.20
N PHE A 111 2.79 -7.70 0.10
CA PHE A 111 2.98 -8.28 1.44
C PHE A 111 4.48 -8.33 1.81
N ARG A 112 5.34 -8.74 0.88
CA ARG A 112 6.80 -8.73 1.05
C ARG A 112 7.32 -7.31 1.28
N ASP A 113 6.84 -6.32 0.55
CA ASP A 113 7.21 -4.92 0.76
C ASP A 113 6.87 -4.45 2.18
N CYS A 114 5.71 -4.86 2.70
CA CYS A 114 5.30 -4.57 4.09
C CYS A 114 6.20 -5.27 5.12
N GLU A 115 6.60 -6.53 4.89
CA GLU A 115 7.55 -7.23 5.77
C GLU A 115 8.94 -6.60 5.75
N LEU A 116 9.41 -6.14 4.58
CA LEU A 116 10.67 -5.40 4.46
C LEU A 116 10.62 -4.10 5.27
N LEU A 117 9.53 -3.35 5.16
CA LEU A 117 9.33 -2.12 5.93
C LEU A 117 9.23 -2.39 7.44
N ARG A 118 8.59 -3.49 7.85
CA ARG A 118 8.53 -3.91 9.25
C ARG A 118 9.94 -4.20 9.78
N HIS A 119 10.72 -4.97 9.04
CA HIS A 119 12.09 -5.29 9.43
C HIS A 119 12.97 -4.02 9.49
N GLU A 120 12.78 -3.10 8.55
CA GLU A 120 13.48 -1.82 8.58
C GLU A 120 13.14 -0.98 9.82
N CYS A 121 11.87 -1.00 10.26
CA CYS A 121 11.46 -0.38 11.52
C CYS A 121 12.16 -1.01 12.74
N GLU A 122 12.39 -2.32 12.74
CA GLU A 122 13.14 -3.02 13.79
C GLU A 122 14.60 -2.58 13.82
N GLN A 123 15.26 -2.55 12.66
CA GLN A 123 16.65 -2.07 12.54
C GLN A 123 16.78 -0.61 13.00
N GLN A 124 15.86 0.25 12.60
CA GLN A 124 15.83 1.64 13.04
C GLN A 124 15.54 1.78 14.53
N THR A 125 14.74 0.87 15.10
CA THR A 125 14.51 0.82 16.56
C THR A 125 15.80 0.56 17.32
N GLU A 126 16.57 -0.44 16.89
CA GLU A 126 17.86 -0.80 17.49
C GLU A 126 18.86 0.35 17.34
N LYS A 127 19.00 0.89 16.13
CA LYS A 127 19.95 1.96 15.81
C LYS A 127 19.69 3.25 16.59
N LEU A 128 18.43 3.62 16.79
CA LEU A 128 18.06 4.90 17.42
C LEU A 128 17.76 4.76 18.92
N GLY A 129 17.72 3.54 19.46
CA GLY A 129 17.36 3.28 20.87
C GLY A 129 15.94 3.71 21.23
N LYS A 130 15.04 3.84 20.25
CA LYS A 130 13.63 4.22 20.44
C LYS A 130 12.74 3.41 19.50
N LYS A 131 11.52 3.07 19.91
CA LYS A 131 10.60 2.27 19.08
C LYS A 131 10.22 3.01 17.80
N ILE A 132 10.55 2.41 16.66
CA ILE A 132 10.04 2.77 15.33
C ILE A 132 9.10 1.66 14.90
N GLU A 133 7.86 2.01 14.57
CA GLU A 133 6.83 1.02 14.20
C GLU A 133 5.88 1.48 13.10
N MET A 134 6.08 2.69 12.57
CA MET A 134 5.24 3.29 11.54
C MET A 134 6.08 3.76 10.37
N VAL A 135 5.48 3.77 9.18
CA VAL A 135 6.12 4.16 7.91
C VAL A 135 5.48 5.42 7.33
N MET A 136 6.27 6.17 6.58
CA MET A 136 5.77 7.28 5.77
C MET A 136 5.66 6.84 4.31
N MET A 137 4.61 7.24 3.62
CA MET A 137 4.42 6.92 2.20
C MET A 137 4.34 8.19 1.37
N VAL A 138 5.00 8.20 0.22
CA VAL A 138 4.92 9.24 -0.80
C VAL A 138 4.36 8.61 -2.08
N TYR A 139 3.17 9.02 -2.45
CA TYR A 139 2.44 8.56 -3.62
C TYR A 139 2.57 9.60 -4.72
N ASP A 140 3.38 9.30 -5.72
CA ASP A 140 3.49 10.10 -6.92
C ASP A 140 2.36 9.76 -7.90
N CYS A 141 1.39 10.67 -7.99
CA CYS A 141 0.24 10.52 -8.87
C CYS A 141 0.41 11.25 -10.22
N GLU A 142 1.61 11.77 -10.53
CA GLU A 142 1.87 12.31 -11.86
C GLU A 142 1.63 11.23 -12.92
N GLY A 143 0.92 11.59 -13.99
CA GLY A 143 0.56 10.64 -15.04
C GLY A 143 -0.60 9.69 -14.72
N LEU A 144 -1.24 9.79 -13.54
CA LEU A 144 -2.48 9.07 -13.23
C LEU A 144 -3.57 9.42 -14.28
N GLY A 145 -3.85 8.46 -15.16
CA GLY A 145 -4.86 8.54 -16.21
C GLY A 145 -5.86 7.37 -16.21
N LEU A 146 -6.77 7.36 -17.18
CA LEU A 146 -7.85 6.38 -17.33
C LEU A 146 -7.36 4.93 -17.40
N LYS A 147 -6.12 4.69 -17.89
CA LYS A 147 -5.51 3.34 -17.95
C LYS A 147 -5.46 2.66 -16.57
N HIS A 148 -5.33 3.44 -15.48
CA HIS A 148 -5.27 2.92 -14.11
C HIS A 148 -6.66 2.63 -13.53
N LEU A 149 -7.73 3.11 -14.16
CA LEU A 149 -9.11 2.88 -13.73
C LEU A 149 -9.70 1.60 -14.33
N TRP A 150 -8.89 0.81 -15.05
CA TRP A 150 -9.30 -0.48 -15.58
C TRP A 150 -9.74 -1.40 -14.43
N LYS A 151 -10.98 -1.88 -14.48
CA LYS A 151 -11.63 -2.58 -13.35
C LYS A 151 -10.76 -3.68 -12.70
N PRO A 152 -10.12 -4.62 -13.43
CA PRO A 152 -9.24 -5.61 -12.82
C PRO A 152 -8.05 -5.03 -12.06
N ALA A 153 -7.49 -3.89 -12.50
CA ALA A 153 -6.43 -3.18 -11.78
C ALA A 153 -6.97 -2.55 -10.50
N VAL A 154 -8.13 -1.89 -10.57
CA VAL A 154 -8.80 -1.29 -9.40
C VAL A 154 -9.18 -2.36 -8.38
N ASP A 155 -9.77 -3.47 -8.81
CA ASP A 155 -10.15 -4.58 -7.94
C ASP A 155 -8.91 -5.20 -7.27
N THR A 156 -7.81 -5.40 -8.03
CA THR A 156 -6.54 -5.90 -7.50
C THR A 156 -5.93 -4.94 -6.48
N TYR A 157 -5.93 -3.65 -6.77
CA TYR A 157 -5.41 -2.63 -5.85
C TYR A 157 -6.27 -2.53 -4.58
N GLY A 158 -7.59 -2.68 -4.71
CA GLY A 158 -8.50 -2.80 -3.56
C GLY A 158 -8.14 -3.97 -2.64
N GLU A 159 -7.86 -5.15 -3.21
CA GLU A 159 -7.41 -6.31 -2.43
C GLU A 159 -6.05 -6.09 -1.76
N ILE A 160 -5.13 -5.37 -2.40
CA ILE A 160 -3.85 -4.96 -1.78
C ILE A 160 -4.09 -4.04 -0.59
N LEU A 161 -4.97 -3.05 -0.72
CA LEU A 161 -5.32 -2.15 0.38
C LEU A 161 -6.01 -2.89 1.52
N SER A 162 -6.95 -3.79 1.23
CA SER A 162 -7.58 -4.62 2.25
C SER A 162 -6.57 -5.51 2.96
N MET A 163 -5.64 -6.11 2.23
CA MET A 163 -4.54 -6.87 2.82
C MET A 163 -3.72 -5.99 3.78
N PHE A 164 -3.39 -4.76 3.39
CA PHE A 164 -2.66 -3.83 4.26
C PHE A 164 -3.44 -3.52 5.55
N GLU A 165 -4.71 -3.13 5.45
CA GLU A 165 -5.56 -2.77 6.59
C GLU A 165 -5.84 -3.95 7.55
N GLU A 166 -5.87 -5.17 7.01
CA GLU A 166 -6.13 -6.39 7.79
C GLU A 166 -4.88 -6.93 8.49
N ASN A 167 -3.69 -6.76 7.91
CA ASN A 167 -2.45 -7.38 8.40
C ASN A 167 -1.46 -6.40 9.02
N TYR A 168 -1.54 -5.11 8.71
CA TYR A 168 -0.61 -4.08 9.19
C TYR A 168 -1.35 -2.91 9.86
N PRO A 169 -2.21 -3.17 10.86
CA PRO A 169 -2.90 -2.11 11.59
C PRO A 169 -1.91 -1.12 12.19
N GLU A 170 -2.32 0.15 12.30
CA GLU A 170 -1.56 1.20 13.01
C GLU A 170 -0.11 1.37 12.51
N SER A 171 0.19 0.94 11.28
CA SER A 171 1.56 0.95 10.74
C SER A 171 1.82 2.11 9.76
N LEU A 172 0.78 2.80 9.30
CA LEU A 172 0.93 4.04 8.52
C LEU A 172 1.10 5.23 9.48
N LYS A 173 2.17 6.01 9.31
CA LYS A 173 2.38 7.30 9.97
C LYS A 173 1.68 8.43 9.21
N ARG A 174 1.92 8.49 7.90
CA ARG A 174 1.39 9.51 6.99
C ARG A 174 1.54 9.09 5.54
N LEU A 175 0.59 9.47 4.69
CA LEU A 175 0.63 9.25 3.25
C LEU A 175 0.50 10.60 2.53
N PHE A 176 1.53 11.02 1.82
CA PHE A 176 1.52 12.22 0.99
C PHE A 176 1.19 11.86 -0.46
N ILE A 177 0.10 12.42 -1.00
CA ILE A 177 -0.17 12.39 -2.43
C ILE A 177 0.49 13.63 -3.05
N VAL A 178 1.40 13.42 -4.00
CA VAL A 178 2.05 14.50 -4.75
C VAL A 178 1.63 14.47 -6.22
N LYS A 179 1.66 15.64 -6.86
CA LYS A 179 1.38 15.81 -8.30
C LYS A 179 0.04 15.18 -8.75
N ALA A 180 -0.98 15.24 -7.89
CA ALA A 180 -2.31 14.69 -8.17
C ALA A 180 -3.01 15.42 -9.35
N PRO A 181 -3.44 14.72 -10.41
CA PRO A 181 -4.18 15.33 -11.50
C PRO A 181 -5.67 15.50 -11.16
N LYS A 182 -6.42 16.20 -12.02
CA LYS A 182 -7.88 16.38 -11.88
C LYS A 182 -8.66 15.06 -11.79
N LEU A 183 -8.10 13.95 -12.29
CA LEU A 183 -8.70 12.61 -12.21
C LEU A 183 -8.58 11.99 -10.81
N PHE A 184 -7.70 12.49 -9.94
CA PHE A 184 -7.42 11.91 -8.63
C PHE A 184 -8.67 11.68 -7.76
N PRO A 185 -9.64 12.62 -7.64
CA PRO A 185 -10.83 12.38 -6.82
C PRO A 185 -11.65 11.18 -7.28
N VAL A 186 -11.74 10.93 -8.60
CA VAL A 186 -12.42 9.77 -9.16
C VAL A 186 -11.69 8.49 -8.77
N ALA A 187 -10.37 8.45 -9.00
CA ALA A 187 -9.54 7.30 -8.64
C ALA A 187 -9.59 7.00 -7.12
N TYR A 188 -9.47 8.04 -6.29
CA TYR A 188 -9.55 7.91 -4.84
C TYR A 188 -10.93 7.39 -4.39
N ASN A 189 -12.03 7.85 -5.00
CA ASN A 189 -13.37 7.36 -4.68
C ASN A 189 -13.56 5.87 -5.00
N LEU A 190 -12.87 5.34 -6.02
CA LEU A 190 -12.92 3.91 -6.35
C LEU A 190 -12.22 3.04 -5.30
N VAL A 191 -11.26 3.58 -4.54
CA VAL A 191 -10.45 2.76 -3.61
C VAL A 191 -10.63 3.14 -2.14
N LYS A 192 -11.18 4.32 -1.83
CA LYS A 192 -11.31 4.83 -0.45
C LYS A 192 -12.08 3.88 0.45
N HIS A 193 -13.03 3.12 -0.07
CA HIS A 193 -13.86 2.21 0.72
C HIS A 193 -13.08 1.01 1.27
N PHE A 194 -11.92 0.69 0.69
CA PHE A 194 -10.99 -0.30 1.24
C PHE A 194 -10.13 0.26 2.39
N LEU A 195 -10.04 1.58 2.53
CA LEU A 195 -9.23 2.25 3.56
C LEU A 195 -10.02 2.42 4.86
N SER A 196 -9.37 2.20 6.00
CA SER A 196 -9.93 2.50 7.32
C SER A 196 -10.03 4.01 7.55
N GLU A 197 -10.83 4.43 8.54
CA GLU A 197 -10.92 5.85 8.92
C GLU A 197 -9.57 6.41 9.39
N ASP A 198 -8.77 5.60 10.08
CA ASP A 198 -7.42 5.97 10.53
C ASP A 198 -6.52 6.28 9.33
N THR A 199 -6.45 5.37 8.36
CA THR A 199 -5.68 5.58 7.13
C THR A 199 -6.17 6.82 6.37
N ARG A 200 -7.48 6.99 6.19
CA ARG A 200 -8.05 8.16 5.48
C ARG A 200 -7.66 9.49 6.15
N LYS A 201 -7.60 9.55 7.48
CA LYS A 201 -7.15 10.74 8.23
C LYS A 201 -5.67 11.05 8.03
N LYS A 202 -4.86 10.05 7.65
CA LYS A 202 -3.41 10.16 7.41
C LYS A 202 -3.06 10.48 5.95
N VAL A 203 -4.03 10.44 5.04
CA VAL A 203 -3.85 10.85 3.63
C VAL A 203 -3.85 12.37 3.54
N VAL A 204 -2.78 12.93 2.98
CA VAL A 204 -2.61 14.37 2.77
C VAL A 204 -2.33 14.61 1.29
N VAL A 205 -3.25 15.30 0.60
CA VAL A 205 -3.06 15.71 -0.80
C VAL A 205 -2.31 17.03 -0.84
N LEU A 206 -1.12 17.03 -1.45
CA LEU A 206 -0.27 18.21 -1.52
C LEU A 206 -0.49 19.01 -2.80
N GLY A 207 -0.38 20.33 -2.68
CA GLY A 207 -0.48 21.28 -3.79
C GLY A 207 0.85 21.48 -4.52
N SER A 208 1.04 22.65 -5.13
CA SER A 208 2.26 22.98 -5.88
C SER A 208 3.53 23.00 -5.03
N ASN A 209 3.42 23.31 -3.74
CA ASN A 209 4.53 23.36 -2.79
C ASN A 209 4.87 22.00 -2.14
N TRP A 210 4.60 20.90 -2.84
CA TRP A 210 4.73 19.55 -2.29
C TRP A 210 6.18 19.24 -1.89
N LYS A 211 7.19 19.74 -2.62
CA LYS A 211 8.61 19.54 -2.30
C LYS A 211 8.97 20.18 -0.95
N GLU A 212 8.57 21.43 -0.73
CA GLU A 212 8.82 22.14 0.53
C GLU A 212 8.09 21.47 1.69
N VAL A 213 6.90 20.92 1.47
CA VAL A 213 6.18 20.17 2.50
C VAL A 213 6.91 18.87 2.85
N LEU A 214 7.38 18.09 1.87
CA LEU A 214 8.15 16.88 2.14
C LEU A 214 9.41 17.17 2.98
N GLN A 215 10.15 18.23 2.65
CA GLN A 215 11.35 18.65 3.40
C GLN A 215 11.09 19.03 4.87
N LYS A 216 9.84 19.36 5.24
CA LYS A 216 9.48 19.59 6.66
C LYS A 216 9.48 18.29 7.46
N TYR A 217 9.16 17.17 6.81
CA TYR A 217 9.00 15.87 7.46
C TYR A 217 10.21 14.95 7.27
N ILE A 218 10.91 15.10 6.16
CA ILE A 218 12.05 14.28 5.77
C ILE A 218 13.24 15.21 5.58
N ASP A 219 14.42 14.81 6.06
CA ASP A 219 15.62 15.59 5.82
C ASP A 219 15.97 15.61 4.32
N PRO A 220 16.38 16.73 3.71
CA PRO A 220 16.74 16.77 2.28
C PRO A 220 17.78 15.72 1.86
N SER A 221 18.68 15.31 2.77
CA SER A 221 19.66 14.24 2.51
C SER A 221 19.03 12.83 2.38
N GLN A 222 17.78 12.68 2.80
CA GLN A 222 17.01 11.43 2.77
C GLN A 222 15.93 11.43 1.68
N ILE A 223 15.75 12.53 0.95
CA ILE A 223 14.79 12.65 -0.15
C ILE A 223 15.57 12.61 -1.47
N PRO A 224 15.16 11.79 -2.47
CA PRO A 224 15.75 11.84 -3.80
C PRO A 224 15.67 13.25 -4.40
N VAL A 225 16.65 13.64 -5.21
CA VAL A 225 16.65 14.95 -5.91
C VAL A 225 15.36 15.12 -6.74
N GLU A 226 14.88 14.05 -7.39
CA GLU A 226 13.60 14.02 -8.11
C GLU A 226 12.43 14.54 -7.26
N TYR A 227 12.40 14.16 -5.98
CA TYR A 227 11.36 14.56 -5.02
C TYR A 227 11.69 15.82 -4.20
N GLY A 228 12.71 16.57 -4.63
CA GLY A 228 13.08 17.85 -4.04
C GLY A 228 14.09 17.77 -2.89
N GLY A 229 14.82 16.67 -2.75
CA GLY A 229 15.95 16.59 -1.82
C GLY A 229 17.30 16.74 -2.47
N THR A 230 18.28 16.03 -1.89
CA THR A 230 19.69 16.03 -2.28
C THR A 230 20.26 14.61 -2.41
N LEU A 231 19.45 13.57 -2.15
CA LEU A 231 19.87 12.18 -2.27
C LEU A 231 19.95 11.78 -3.75
N THR A 232 21.06 11.15 -4.12
CA THR A 232 21.28 10.51 -5.42
C THR A 232 21.76 9.09 -5.19
N ASP A 233 21.72 8.27 -6.24
CA ASP A 233 22.50 7.04 -6.26
C ASP A 233 24.00 7.31 -6.31
N PRO A 234 24.85 6.28 -6.05
CA PRO A 234 26.30 6.42 -6.09
C PRO A 234 26.86 6.89 -7.45
N ASP A 235 26.13 6.65 -8.53
CA ASP A 235 26.46 7.08 -9.90
C ASP A 235 25.93 8.49 -10.24
N GLY A 236 25.22 9.13 -9.30
CA GLY A 236 24.66 10.46 -9.45
C GLY A 236 23.22 10.49 -10.01
N ASP A 237 22.54 9.34 -10.17
CA ASP A 237 21.14 9.34 -10.61
C ASP A 237 20.23 10.07 -9.60
N PRO A 238 19.57 11.18 -9.99
CA PRO A 238 18.70 11.97 -9.10
C PRO A 238 17.41 11.24 -8.70
N LYS A 239 17.07 10.15 -9.38
CA LYS A 239 15.87 9.35 -9.13
C LYS A 239 16.08 8.27 -8.08
N CYS A 240 17.32 7.97 -7.72
CA CYS A 240 17.64 6.83 -6.87
C CYS A 240 17.05 5.52 -7.41
N SER A 241 17.22 5.25 -8.72
CA SER A 241 16.67 4.07 -9.39
C SER A 241 17.20 2.74 -8.83
N SER A 242 18.31 2.75 -8.08
CA SER A 242 18.80 1.59 -7.34
C SER A 242 17.88 1.16 -6.19
N LYS A 243 17.03 2.08 -5.70
CA LYS A 243 16.10 1.87 -4.58
C LYS A 243 14.64 1.99 -4.98
N ILE A 244 14.32 2.81 -5.98
CA ILE A 244 12.96 3.10 -6.41
C ILE A 244 12.76 2.58 -7.83
N ASN A 245 11.82 1.65 -8.01
CA ASN A 245 11.43 1.21 -9.35
C ASN A 245 10.43 2.23 -9.95
N TYR A 246 10.69 2.70 -11.16
CA TYR A 246 9.85 3.68 -11.87
C TYR A 246 8.86 3.05 -12.86
N GLY A 247 8.66 1.73 -12.81
CA GLY A 247 7.74 0.99 -13.66
C GLY A 247 8.14 1.00 -15.13
N GLY A 248 7.17 1.28 -16.00
CA GLY A 248 7.31 1.22 -17.45
C GLY A 248 6.40 0.17 -18.07
N ASP A 249 6.27 0.24 -19.39
CA ASP A 249 5.43 -0.70 -20.16
C ASP A 249 6.03 -2.11 -20.10
N VAL A 250 5.20 -3.09 -19.75
CA VAL A 250 5.66 -4.48 -19.67
C VAL A 250 5.81 -5.06 -21.08
N PRO A 251 6.98 -5.58 -21.46
CA PRO A 251 7.16 -6.19 -22.77
C PRO A 251 6.22 -7.39 -22.98
N GLN A 252 5.62 -7.49 -24.17
CA GLN A 252 4.64 -8.54 -24.49
C GLN A 252 5.18 -9.97 -24.31
N HIS A 253 6.49 -10.20 -24.40
CA HIS A 253 7.07 -11.53 -24.17
C HIS A 253 6.93 -12.02 -22.72
N TYR A 254 6.58 -11.14 -21.77
CA TYR A 254 6.22 -11.53 -20.40
C TYR A 254 4.76 -12.00 -20.27
N TYR A 255 3.92 -11.76 -21.27
CA TYR A 255 2.49 -12.01 -21.15
C TYR A 255 2.22 -13.51 -21.16
N VAL A 256 1.48 -13.98 -20.17
CA VAL A 256 1.06 -15.38 -20.04
C VAL A 256 -0.43 -15.57 -20.35
N ARG A 257 -1.13 -14.46 -20.63
CA ARG A 257 -2.55 -14.42 -21.01
C ARG A 257 -2.87 -13.13 -21.76
N ASP A 258 -3.84 -13.20 -22.66
CA ASP A 258 -4.29 -12.04 -23.47
C ASP A 258 -5.57 -11.39 -22.93
N GLN A 259 -6.26 -12.08 -22.01
CA GLN A 259 -7.49 -11.61 -21.39
C GLN A 259 -7.61 -12.12 -19.95
N LEU A 260 -8.37 -11.39 -19.14
CA LEU A 260 -8.78 -11.82 -17.81
C LEU A 260 -10.25 -12.24 -17.84
N ALA A 261 -10.59 -13.29 -17.09
CA ALA A 261 -11.98 -13.68 -16.92
C ALA A 261 -12.79 -12.55 -16.28
N GLN A 262 -13.86 -12.12 -16.93
CA GLN A 262 -14.78 -11.09 -16.45
C GLN A 262 -16.21 -11.62 -16.48
N LYS A 263 -16.97 -11.32 -15.43
CA LYS A 263 -18.42 -11.56 -15.41
C LYS A 263 -19.11 -10.32 -15.95
N TYR A 264 -19.94 -10.49 -16.98
CA TYR A 264 -20.75 -9.42 -17.55
C TYR A 264 -22.07 -9.31 -16.75
N GLU A 265 -22.49 -8.08 -16.47
CA GLU A 265 -23.72 -7.82 -15.71
C GLU A 265 -24.97 -8.10 -16.55
N HIS A 266 -24.92 -7.79 -17.84
CA HIS A 266 -26.02 -7.96 -18.76
C HIS A 266 -25.59 -8.75 -20.01
N SER A 267 -26.50 -9.58 -20.50
CA SER A 267 -26.42 -10.23 -21.81
C SER A 267 -27.76 -10.02 -22.49
N VAL A 268 -27.74 -9.49 -23.71
CA VAL A 268 -28.94 -9.13 -24.46
C VAL A 268 -28.86 -9.73 -25.85
N VAL A 269 -29.95 -10.30 -26.33
CA VAL A 269 -30.08 -10.78 -27.71
C VAL A 269 -30.49 -9.62 -28.60
N VAL A 270 -29.67 -9.31 -29.61
CA VAL A 270 -29.93 -8.26 -30.59
C VAL A 270 -30.28 -8.90 -31.93
N ASN A 271 -31.49 -8.61 -32.43
CA ASN A 271 -31.95 -9.14 -33.71
C ASN A 271 -31.16 -8.54 -34.88
N ARG A 272 -31.12 -9.27 -36.00
CA ARG A 272 -30.46 -8.80 -37.23
C ARG A 272 -31.04 -7.45 -37.67
N GLY A 273 -30.19 -6.43 -37.76
CA GLY A 273 -30.58 -5.08 -38.16
C GLY A 273 -31.13 -4.18 -37.05
N SER A 274 -31.21 -4.68 -35.80
CA SER A 274 -31.56 -3.87 -34.63
C SER A 274 -30.32 -3.41 -33.85
N SER A 275 -30.52 -2.48 -32.91
CA SER A 275 -29.49 -2.04 -31.96
C SER A 275 -30.04 -2.01 -30.53
N HIS A 276 -29.16 -2.11 -29.55
CA HIS A 276 -29.47 -1.93 -28.13
C HIS A 276 -28.62 -0.79 -27.58
N GLN A 277 -29.25 0.13 -26.84
CA GLN A 277 -28.59 1.31 -26.27
C GLN A 277 -28.84 1.33 -24.76
N VAL A 278 -27.84 1.82 -24.02
CA VAL A 278 -27.93 2.05 -22.58
C VAL A 278 -27.74 3.54 -22.35
N GLU A 279 -28.71 4.17 -21.69
CA GLU A 279 -28.70 5.60 -21.39
C GLU A 279 -28.27 5.83 -19.95
N TYR A 280 -27.36 6.78 -19.73
CA TYR A 280 -26.91 7.19 -18.41
C TYR A 280 -27.15 8.70 -18.25
N GLU A 281 -27.97 9.08 -17.28
CA GLU A 281 -28.16 10.49 -16.91
C GLU A 281 -27.02 10.92 -15.97
N ILE A 282 -26.16 11.82 -16.46
CA ILE A 282 -25.06 12.38 -15.67
C ILE A 282 -25.49 13.76 -15.17
N LEU A 283 -25.83 13.83 -13.88
CA LEU A 283 -26.10 15.09 -13.19
C LEU A 283 -24.75 15.74 -12.81
N PHE A 284 -24.46 16.92 -13.37
CA PHE A 284 -23.31 17.71 -12.96
C PHE A 284 -23.64 18.50 -11.68
N PRO A 285 -22.79 18.47 -10.64
CA PRO A 285 -22.82 19.47 -9.57
C PRO A 285 -22.24 20.83 -10.03
#